data_AF-A0A7S3VA82-F1
#
_entry.id   AF-A0A7S3VA82-F1
#
_cell.length_a   1.000
_cell.length_b   1.000
_cell.length_c   1.000
_cell.angle_alpha   90.00
_cell.angle_beta   90.00
_cell.angle_gamma   90.00
#
_symmetry.space_group_name_H-M   'P 1'
#
loop_
_entity.id
_entity.type
_entity.pdbx_description
1 polymer ?
#
loop_
_entity_poly.entity_id
_entity_poly.type
_entity_poly.pdbx_seq_one_letter_code
_entity_poly.pdbx_strand_id
1 'polypeptide(L)'
;EEAISRQSSNDIFLNADAEKAVDGIIDPYWNEADDNRFNSISKTQDEVNPWWEVVLGGDYEIHDVIIYNRLDDSYIDVLSNFTVWIIDDNEESDPNKNNTKVQYDVSVVEAFDRYHIRVDPATIGRRVRITLNKKGSLQLAEVVVMGRDATSCGTQ
;
A
#
# COMPACT_ATOMS: atom_id res chain seq x y z
N GLU A 1 -10.64 -15.75 2.17
CA GLU A 1 -9.34 -15.92 2.86
C GLU A 1 -9.07 -14.65 3.66
N GLU A 2 -8.11 -14.65 4.59
CA GLU A 2 -7.71 -13.41 5.27
C GLU A 2 -6.89 -12.52 4.33
N ALA A 3 -6.83 -11.22 4.63
CA ALA A 3 -6.01 -10.31 3.87
C ALA A 3 -4.51 -10.58 4.12
N ILE A 4 -3.69 -10.53 3.07
CA ILE A 4 -2.25 -10.81 3.14
C ILE A 4 -1.49 -9.66 2.48
N SER A 5 -0.53 -9.10 3.20
CA SER A 5 0.33 -8.02 2.70
C SER A 5 1.70 -8.55 2.30
N ARG A 6 2.32 -7.92 1.30
CA ARG A 6 3.64 -8.26 0.78
C ARG A 6 4.30 -7.05 0.15
N GLN A 7 5.62 -7.06 0.06
CA GLN A 7 6.39 -5.98 -0.56
C GLN A 7 7.58 -6.53 -1.34
N SER A 8 8.14 -5.74 -2.24
CA SER A 8 9.21 -6.13 -3.17
C SER A 8 10.47 -6.65 -2.47
N SER A 9 10.76 -6.12 -1.28
CA SER A 9 11.85 -6.57 -0.42
C SER A 9 11.57 -6.20 1.04
N ASN A 10 12.01 -7.02 1.99
CA ASN A 10 11.94 -6.70 3.41
C ASN A 10 13.28 -6.18 3.93
N ASP A 11 13.23 -5.11 4.72
CA ASP A 11 14.38 -4.69 5.53
C ASP A 11 14.40 -5.48 6.86
N ILE A 12 14.93 -6.71 6.79
CA ILE A 12 14.88 -7.71 7.87
C ILE A 12 15.56 -7.26 9.18
N PHE A 13 16.41 -6.23 9.14
CA PHE A 13 17.08 -5.71 10.32
C PHE A 13 16.20 -4.73 11.11
N LEU A 14 15.15 -4.21 10.49
CA LEU A 14 14.34 -3.10 10.98
C LEU A 14 12.92 -3.49 11.42
N ASN A 15 12.53 -4.77 11.30
CA ASN A 15 11.17 -5.24 11.64
C ASN A 15 10.06 -4.44 10.91
N ALA A 16 10.31 -4.14 9.64
CA ALA A 16 9.50 -3.25 8.81
C ALA A 16 8.83 -4.02 7.66
N ASP A 17 8.26 -5.17 8.02
CA ASP A 17 7.58 -6.07 7.10
C ASP A 17 6.31 -5.43 6.51
N ALA A 18 5.79 -6.02 5.44
CA ALA A 18 4.65 -5.47 4.71
C ALA A 18 3.37 -5.39 5.57
N GLU A 19 3.20 -6.29 6.54
CA GLU A 19 2.02 -6.32 7.41
C GLU A 19 1.91 -5.08 8.30
N LYS A 20 3.01 -4.33 8.49
CA LYS A 20 3.02 -3.09 9.26
C LYS A 20 2.10 -2.02 8.69
N ALA A 21 1.97 -1.95 7.37
CA ALA A 21 1.06 -1.00 6.72
C ALA A 21 -0.42 -1.42 6.74
N VAL A 22 -0.78 -2.50 7.43
CA VAL A 22 -2.19 -2.93 7.63
C VAL A 22 -2.43 -3.39 9.08
N ASP A 23 -1.60 -2.93 10.02
CA ASP A 23 -1.69 -3.35 11.42
C ASP A 23 -2.68 -2.50 12.24
N GLY A 24 -3.28 -1.48 11.62
CA GLY A 24 -4.24 -0.57 12.23
C GLY A 24 -3.61 0.62 12.95
N ILE A 25 -2.29 0.80 12.87
CA ILE A 25 -1.56 1.86 13.58
C ILE A 25 -1.05 2.91 12.58
N ILE A 26 -1.65 4.10 12.61
CA ILE A 26 -1.30 5.21 11.71
C ILE A 26 -0.11 6.07 12.19
N ASP A 27 0.68 5.59 13.17
CA ASP A 27 1.79 6.37 13.73
C ASP A 27 2.83 6.66 12.63
N PRO A 28 3.05 7.93 12.26
CA PRO A 28 3.90 8.28 11.14
C PRO A 28 5.39 8.29 11.47
N TYR A 29 5.76 8.07 12.73
CA TYR A 29 7.13 8.21 13.23
C TYR A 29 7.84 6.87 13.36
N TRP A 30 9.08 6.83 12.91
CA TRP A 30 9.91 5.64 13.00
C TRP A 30 10.58 5.53 14.37
N ASN A 31 10.11 4.59 15.17
CA ASN A 31 10.57 4.39 16.55
C ASN A 31 11.63 3.28 16.63
N GLU A 32 12.92 3.64 16.60
CA GLU A 32 14.05 2.69 16.80
C GLU A 32 14.39 2.45 18.28
N ALA A 33 13.77 3.18 19.20
CA ALA A 33 14.41 3.57 20.45
C ALA A 33 14.45 2.51 21.56
N ASP A 34 13.77 1.38 21.47
CA ASP A 34 13.81 0.37 22.54
C ASP A 34 13.91 -1.05 21.97
N ASP A 35 14.49 -1.95 22.76
CA ASP A 35 14.70 -3.39 22.49
C ASP A 35 13.43 -4.18 22.09
N ASN A 36 12.29 -3.49 22.07
CA ASN A 36 10.97 -4.00 21.86
C ASN A 36 10.30 -3.56 20.54
N ARG A 37 11.07 -3.23 19.49
CA ARG A 37 10.67 -3.26 18.04
C ARG A 37 9.23 -2.83 17.67
N PHE A 38 8.63 -1.88 18.38
CA PHE A 38 7.30 -1.35 18.05
C PHE A 38 7.44 -0.26 16.99
N ASN A 39 7.78 -0.70 15.78
CA ASN A 39 7.64 0.08 14.55
C ASN A 39 6.38 -0.40 13.79
N SER A 40 5.58 0.54 13.29
CA SER A 40 4.42 0.30 12.41
C SER A 40 4.63 0.76 10.98
N ILE A 41 5.84 1.20 10.64
CA ILE A 41 6.14 1.59 9.26
C ILE A 41 6.64 0.36 8.50
N SER A 42 5.92 -0.03 7.45
CA SER A 42 6.44 -0.94 6.43
C SER A 42 7.55 -0.24 5.65
N LYS A 43 8.61 -0.97 5.31
CA LYS A 43 9.75 -0.41 4.58
C LYS A 43 10.42 -1.45 3.68
N THR A 44 10.59 -1.09 2.41
CA THR A 44 11.42 -1.86 1.47
C THR A 44 12.90 -1.52 1.60
N GLN A 45 13.78 -2.33 0.99
CA GLN A 45 15.17 -1.92 0.75
C GLN A 45 15.22 -0.75 -0.26
N ASP A 46 16.41 -0.13 -0.39
CA ASP A 46 16.66 0.87 -1.44
C ASP A 46 16.81 0.17 -2.79
N GLU A 47 15.78 0.26 -3.62
CA GLU A 47 15.71 -0.44 -4.91
C GLU A 47 14.99 0.41 -5.97
N VAL A 48 15.00 -0.06 -7.22
CA VAL A 48 14.31 0.61 -8.32
C VAL A 48 12.87 0.14 -8.36
N ASN A 49 11.94 1.09 -8.31
CA ASN A 49 10.51 0.83 -8.33
C ASN A 49 10.03 -0.14 -7.23
N PRO A 50 10.35 0.11 -5.94
CA PRO A 50 9.85 -0.70 -4.85
C PRO A 50 8.33 -0.66 -4.79
N TRP A 51 7.72 -1.77 -4.40
CA TRP A 51 6.27 -1.89 -4.30
C TRP A 51 5.82 -2.56 -3.01
N TRP A 52 4.61 -2.20 -2.59
CA TRP A 52 3.86 -2.83 -1.51
C TRP A 52 2.47 -3.22 -2.06
N GLU A 53 1.94 -4.35 -1.63
CA GLU A 53 0.64 -4.85 -2.05
C GLU A 53 -0.09 -5.57 -0.92
N VAL A 54 -1.41 -5.36 -0.85
CA VAL A 54 -2.33 -6.19 -0.06
C VAL A 54 -3.25 -7.00 -0.98
N VAL A 55 -3.42 -8.28 -0.66
CA VAL A 55 -4.44 -9.18 -1.20
C VAL A 55 -5.60 -9.20 -0.23
N LEU A 56 -6.81 -8.85 -0.66
CA LEU A 56 -7.96 -8.59 0.22
C LEU A 56 -8.70 -9.85 0.69
N GLY A 57 -8.29 -11.03 0.23
CA GLY A 57 -8.91 -12.31 0.61
C GLY A 57 -10.28 -12.59 -0.04
N GLY A 58 -10.74 -11.71 -0.94
CA GLY A 58 -12.00 -11.80 -1.68
C GLY A 58 -12.12 -10.69 -2.74
N ASP A 59 -13.24 -10.67 -3.46
CA ASP A 59 -13.58 -9.58 -4.38
C ASP A 59 -14.22 -8.43 -3.61
N TYR A 60 -13.65 -7.23 -3.70
CA TYR A 60 -14.23 -6.03 -3.11
C TYR A 60 -14.47 -5.00 -4.20
N GLU A 61 -15.64 -4.37 -4.18
CA GLU A 61 -15.88 -3.14 -4.92
C GLU A 61 -15.28 -1.99 -4.12
N ILE A 62 -14.06 -1.61 -4.51
CA ILE A 62 -13.22 -0.63 -3.83
C ILE A 62 -13.64 0.76 -4.28
N HIS A 63 -13.87 1.65 -3.32
CA HIS A 63 -14.24 3.05 -3.56
C HIS A 63 -13.22 4.05 -3.01
N ASP A 64 -12.42 3.69 -2.00
CA ASP A 64 -11.36 4.55 -1.49
C ASP A 64 -10.11 3.75 -1.10
N VAL A 65 -8.94 4.36 -1.33
CA VAL A 65 -7.66 3.91 -0.77
C VAL A 65 -7.03 5.10 -0.05
N ILE A 66 -6.75 4.96 1.24
CA ILE A 66 -6.07 5.97 2.05
C ILE A 66 -4.68 5.47 2.39
N ILE A 67 -3.66 6.27 2.09
CA ILE A 67 -2.25 5.93 2.31
C ILE A 67 -1.68 6.94 3.30
N TYR A 68 -1.28 6.46 4.48
CA TYR A 68 -0.61 7.25 5.50
C TYR A 68 0.90 7.20 5.28
N ASN A 69 1.51 8.36 5.19
CA ASN A 69 2.93 8.53 4.92
C ASN A 69 3.76 8.49 6.22
N ARG A 70 5.06 8.21 6.10
CA ARG A 70 6.03 8.45 7.17
C ARG A 70 6.37 9.94 7.22
N LEU A 71 6.41 10.53 8.41
CA LEU A 71 6.57 11.99 8.59
C LEU A 71 7.83 12.42 9.35
N ASP A 72 8.78 11.53 9.54
CA ASP A 72 10.11 11.92 10.03
C ASP A 72 10.77 12.91 9.05
N ASP A 73 11.42 13.95 9.59
CA ASP A 73 11.80 15.18 8.88
C ASP A 73 12.63 14.96 7.59
N SER A 74 13.47 13.91 7.55
CA SER A 74 14.28 13.58 6.37
C SER A 74 13.63 12.59 5.38
N TYR A 75 12.43 12.09 5.68
CA TYR A 75 11.79 11.00 4.94
C TYR A 75 10.41 11.34 4.38
N ILE A 76 9.80 12.46 4.78
CA ILE A 76 8.45 12.86 4.32
C ILE A 76 8.33 12.90 2.80
N ASP A 77 9.33 13.46 2.10
CA ASP A 77 9.31 13.65 0.64
C ASP A 77 9.59 12.37 -0.17
N VAL A 78 9.85 11.24 0.50
CA VAL A 78 10.08 9.96 -0.17
C VAL A 78 8.84 9.57 -0.97
N LEU A 79 7.65 9.64 -0.36
CA LEU A 79 6.38 9.29 -1.00
C LEU A 79 5.80 10.49 -1.77
N SER A 80 6.40 10.83 -2.91
CA SER A 80 6.02 12.00 -3.75
C SER A 80 5.75 11.68 -5.22
N ASN A 81 6.17 10.51 -5.70
CA ASN A 81 5.92 10.04 -7.06
C ASN A 81 5.71 8.53 -7.05
N PHE A 82 4.45 8.11 -7.06
CA PHE A 82 4.05 6.71 -6.95
C PHE A 82 2.76 6.47 -7.72
N THR A 83 2.45 5.20 -7.97
CA THR A 83 1.21 4.79 -8.61
C THR A 83 0.47 3.81 -7.71
N VAL A 84 -0.86 3.89 -7.73
CA VAL A 84 -1.77 2.97 -7.05
C VAL A 84 -2.53 2.15 -8.08
N TRP A 85 -2.52 0.82 -7.98
CA TRP A 85 -3.25 -0.09 -8.85
C TRP A 85 -4.33 -0.84 -8.10
N ILE A 86 -5.49 -0.97 -8.73
CA ILE A 86 -6.53 -1.94 -8.36
C ILE A 86 -6.46 -3.10 -9.35
N ILE A 87 -6.27 -4.32 -8.84
CA ILE A 87 -5.98 -5.51 -9.65
C ILE A 87 -7.02 -6.61 -9.35
N ASP A 88 -7.49 -7.30 -10.39
CA ASP A 88 -8.51 -8.37 -10.33
C ASP A 88 -7.90 -9.74 -10.68
N ASP A 89 -6.71 -10.02 -10.16
CA ASP A 89 -6.05 -11.32 -10.35
C ASP A 89 -5.82 -12.02 -9.02
N ASN A 90 -5.97 -13.33 -9.06
CA ASN A 90 -5.61 -14.23 -7.97
C ASN A 90 -4.14 -14.60 -7.99
N GLU A 91 -3.45 -14.41 -9.11
CA GLU A 91 -2.03 -14.70 -9.22
C GLU A 91 -1.18 -13.48 -8.85
N GLU A 92 0.07 -13.77 -8.46
CA GLU A 92 1.08 -12.76 -8.24
C GLU A 92 1.20 -11.88 -9.50
N SER A 93 1.03 -10.56 -9.32
CA SER A 93 1.17 -9.53 -10.36
C SER A 93 2.26 -9.86 -11.39
N ASP A 94 1.88 -10.38 -12.55
CA ASP A 94 2.77 -10.46 -13.68
C ASP A 94 2.69 -9.10 -14.39
N PRO A 95 3.78 -8.31 -14.49
CA PRO A 95 3.78 -7.03 -15.19
C PRO A 95 3.43 -7.17 -16.68
N ASN A 96 3.40 -8.39 -17.23
CA ASN A 96 2.96 -8.69 -18.60
C ASN A 96 1.50 -9.20 -18.70
N LYS A 97 0.80 -9.41 -17.58
CA LYS A 97 -0.64 -9.70 -17.57
C LYS A 97 -1.42 -8.40 -17.37
N ASN A 98 -2.28 -8.06 -18.33
CA ASN A 98 -3.21 -6.92 -18.21
C ASN A 98 -4.36 -7.24 -17.24
N ASN A 99 -4.05 -7.44 -15.96
CA ASN A 99 -5.02 -7.68 -14.89
C ASN A 99 -5.33 -6.43 -14.04
N THR A 100 -4.66 -5.33 -14.33
CA THR A 100 -4.98 -3.99 -13.81
C THR A 100 -6.36 -3.56 -14.29
N LYS A 101 -7.24 -3.20 -13.35
CA LYS A 101 -8.54 -2.59 -13.67
C LYS A 101 -8.43 -1.08 -13.81
N VAL A 102 -7.80 -0.46 -12.83
CA VAL A 102 -7.56 0.98 -12.79
C VAL A 102 -6.21 1.27 -12.15
N GLN A 103 -5.60 2.39 -12.55
CA GLN A 103 -4.39 2.92 -11.94
C GLN A 103 -4.53 4.43 -11.69
N TYR A 104 -3.85 4.91 -10.66
CA TYR A 104 -3.80 6.31 -10.28
C TYR A 104 -2.35 6.74 -10.09
N ASP A 105 -1.87 7.62 -10.97
CA ASP A 105 -0.53 8.19 -10.85
C ASP A 105 -0.57 9.42 -9.93
N VAL A 106 0.22 9.39 -8.87
CA VAL A 106 0.33 10.46 -7.88
C VAL A 106 1.73 11.05 -7.97
N SER A 107 1.80 12.32 -8.36
CA SER A 107 3.04 13.08 -8.43
C SER A 107 2.81 14.46 -7.83
N VAL A 108 3.52 14.75 -6.74
CA VAL A 108 3.36 15.97 -5.94
C VAL A 108 4.72 16.64 -5.73
N VAL A 109 4.71 17.96 -5.59
CA VAL A 109 5.94 18.75 -5.37
C VAL A 109 6.41 18.62 -3.92
N GLU A 110 5.47 18.57 -2.98
CA GLU A 110 5.69 18.38 -1.54
C GLU A 110 4.83 17.21 -1.09
N ALA A 111 5.37 16.34 -0.24
CA ALA A 111 4.62 15.20 0.24
C ALA A 111 3.60 15.58 1.33
N PHE A 112 2.50 14.85 1.38
CA PHE A 112 1.45 15.03 2.38
C PHE A 112 1.57 14.03 3.53
N ASP A 113 0.83 14.30 4.61
CA ASP A 113 0.65 13.37 5.73
C ASP A 113 -0.07 12.09 5.30
N ARG A 114 -1.02 12.24 4.37
CA ARG A 114 -1.75 11.14 3.74
C ARG A 114 -2.22 11.47 2.34
N TYR A 115 -2.50 10.42 1.58
CA TYR A 115 -3.10 10.49 0.26
C TYR A 115 -4.45 9.78 0.27
N HIS A 116 -5.49 10.44 -0.21
CA HIS A 116 -6.82 9.86 -0.38
C HIS A 116 -7.11 9.67 -1.86
N ILE A 117 -7.03 8.42 -2.31
CA ILE A 117 -7.33 8.02 -3.69
C ILE A 117 -8.79 7.59 -3.75
N ARG A 118 -9.62 8.42 -4.37
CA ARG A 118 -11.01 8.08 -4.66
C ARG A 118 -11.10 7.24 -5.93
N VAL A 119 -11.70 6.06 -5.82
CA VAL A 119 -11.92 5.15 -6.94
C VAL A 119 -13.33 5.39 -7.49
N ASP A 120 -13.41 6.12 -8.60
CA ASP A 120 -14.68 6.52 -9.23
C ASP A 120 -14.65 6.22 -10.76
N PRO A 121 -15.51 5.32 -11.27
CA PRO A 121 -16.48 4.52 -10.52
C PRO A 121 -15.80 3.52 -9.59
N ALA A 122 -16.48 3.15 -8.51
CA ALA A 122 -16.03 2.09 -7.62
C ALA A 122 -15.76 0.82 -8.44
N THR A 123 -14.63 0.17 -8.18
CA THR A 123 -14.08 -0.85 -9.06
C THR A 123 -13.87 -2.15 -8.29
N ILE A 124 -14.35 -3.26 -8.86
CA ILE A 124 -14.11 -4.59 -8.29
C ILE A 124 -12.63 -4.95 -8.46
N GLY A 125 -11.97 -5.29 -7.36
CA GLY A 125 -10.59 -5.79 -7.33
C GLY A 125 -10.34 -6.69 -6.12
N ARG A 126 -9.25 -7.45 -6.22
CA ARG A 126 -8.76 -8.37 -5.18
C ARG A 126 -7.47 -7.90 -4.52
N ARG A 127 -6.76 -6.97 -5.16
CA ARG A 127 -5.47 -6.46 -4.68
C ARG A 127 -5.37 -4.96 -4.86
N VAL A 128 -4.68 -4.31 -3.92
CA VAL A 128 -4.24 -2.92 -4.04
C VAL A 128 -2.72 -2.92 -3.98
N ARG A 129 -2.09 -2.33 -4.99
CA ARG A 129 -0.63 -2.17 -5.05
C ARG A 129 -0.25 -0.70 -5.06
N ILE A 130 0.82 -0.36 -4.36
CA ILE A 130 1.46 0.94 -4.36
C ILE A 130 2.91 0.72 -4.81
N THR A 131 3.38 1.46 -5.80
CA THR A 131 4.76 1.36 -6.31
C THR A 131 5.32 2.75 -6.43
N LEU A 132 6.52 2.95 -5.91
CA LEU A 132 7.26 4.18 -6.07
C LEU A 132 7.82 4.26 -7.50
N ASN A 133 7.64 5.37 -8.21
CA ASN A 133 8.07 5.51 -9.62
C ASN A 133 9.50 6.06 -9.75
N LYS A 134 10.35 5.72 -8.78
CA LYS A 134 11.74 6.15 -8.69
C LYS A 134 12.56 5.12 -7.91
N LYS A 135 13.87 5.27 -7.95
CA LYS A 135 14.73 4.57 -7.00
C LYS A 135 14.48 5.13 -5.59
N GLY A 136 14.38 4.26 -4.61
CA GLY A 136 14.24 4.63 -3.22
C GLY A 136 13.80 3.44 -2.37
N SER A 137 13.37 3.75 -1.16
CA SER A 137 12.75 2.80 -0.24
C SER A 137 11.30 3.23 -0.04
N LEU A 138 10.34 2.37 -0.40
CA LEU A 138 8.92 2.63 -0.16
C LEU A 138 8.65 2.47 1.34
N GLN A 139 8.05 3.49 1.95
CA GLN A 139 7.78 3.57 3.37
C GLN A 139 6.32 3.99 3.58
N LEU A 140 5.56 3.15 4.25
CA LEU A 140 4.12 3.35 4.46
C LEU A 140 3.81 3.11 5.92
N ALA A 141 3.17 4.10 6.57
CA ALA A 141 2.70 3.97 7.95
C ALA A 141 1.45 3.08 8.00
N GLU A 142 0.49 3.33 7.12
CA GLU A 142 -0.74 2.52 7.05
C GLU A 142 -1.40 2.68 5.68
N VAL A 143 -2.06 1.63 5.20
CA VAL A 143 -2.88 1.63 3.99
C VAL A 143 -4.27 1.10 4.32
N VAL A 144 -5.27 1.95 4.17
CA VAL A 144 -6.66 1.60 4.40
C VAL A 144 -7.38 1.48 3.06
N VAL A 145 -7.81 0.27 2.72
CA VAL A 145 -8.65 0.00 1.54
C VAL A 145 -10.11 -0.07 1.98
N MET A 146 -10.95 0.80 1.44
CA MET A 146 -12.39 0.80 1.72
C MET A 146 -13.17 0.32 0.51
N GLY A 147 -14.07 -0.62 0.78
CA GLY A 147 -14.92 -1.23 -0.23
C GLY A 147 -16.03 -2.04 0.40
N ARG A 148 -16.91 -2.56 -0.45
CA ARG A 148 -17.93 -3.54 -0.08
C ARG A 148 -17.59 -4.89 -0.68
N ASP A 149 -17.87 -5.97 0.06
CA ASP A 149 -17.70 -7.32 -0.46
C ASP A 149 -18.59 -7.50 -1.69
N ALA A 150 -17.97 -7.74 -2.85
CA ALA A 150 -18.67 -7.85 -4.13
C ALA A 150 -19.46 -9.16 -4.24
N THR A 151 -19.16 -10.16 -3.41
CA THR A 151 -19.92 -11.42 -3.35
C THR A 151 -21.28 -11.26 -2.65
N SER A 152 -21.47 -10.17 -1.90
CA SER A 152 -22.76 -9.85 -1.24
C SER A 152 -23.86 -9.39 -2.21
N CYS A 153 -23.56 -9.23 -3.50
CA CYS A 153 -24.54 -8.83 -4.52
C CYS A 153 -25.35 -10.00 -5.14
N GLY A 154 -25.42 -11.15 -4.46
CA GLY A 154 -26.02 -12.39 -4.98
C GLY A 154 -27.17 -13.01 -4.19
N THR A 155 -27.73 -12.35 -3.17
CA THR A 155 -28.86 -12.94 -2.42
C THR A 155 -29.89 -11.88 -2.00
N GLN A 156 -30.88 -11.65 -2.86
CA GLN A 156 -32.24 -11.27 -2.49
C GLN A 156 -33.23 -11.97 -3.42
#